data_AF-A0A562MWL6-F1
#
_entry.id   AF-A0A562MWL6-F1
#
_cell.length_a   1.000
_cell.length_b   1.000
_cell.length_c   1.000
_cell.angle_alpha   90.00
_cell.angle_beta   90.00
_cell.angle_gamma   90.00
#
_symmetry.space_group_name_H-M   'P 1'
#
loop_
_entity.id
_entity.type
_entity.pdbx_description
1 polymer ?
#
loop_
_entity_poly.entity_id
_entity_poly.type
_entity_poly.pdbx_seq_one_letter_code
_entity_poly.pdbx_strand_id
1 'polypeptide(L)'
;MENLYYKPSGKAPALAFIGSLVLGTVGAIVLAIVYIALQWFIPIIYFNVFITLGFGAGIFYVLNFCFKQWKLRNKGIAILITLLIAILGFYAQWALFVSLMYNAEGTMGGDTWVKSSFNLEGFKAFFLHPSFIWEAMQGLNEVGTFTLKKSPVSGGMLWAVWAIEMGIILITPIIMAFRGITIYPFSEKDEAWMNKRILPGRLKFVADKDAVVSSLGNHDFAYVYDHLSDEEEHFSFATAELYESETDDHQYLTIYNHQFTEKKGKMEEKKDEVIEFLRINRNSL
;
A
#
# COMPACT_ATOMS: atom_id res chain seq x y z
N MET A 1 19.05 -23.57 17.97
CA MET A 1 17.61 -23.32 17.74
C MET A 1 17.50 -22.70 16.37
N GLU A 2 17.08 -23.47 15.38
CA GLU A 2 16.77 -22.92 14.06
C GLU A 2 15.73 -21.81 14.21
N ASN A 3 15.75 -20.81 13.32
CA ASN A 3 14.74 -19.76 13.34
C ASN A 3 13.36 -20.40 13.10
N LEU A 4 12.56 -20.52 14.15
CA LEU A 4 11.20 -21.06 14.13
C LEU A 4 10.30 -20.30 13.15
N TYR A 5 10.58 -19.00 12.95
CA TYR A 5 9.84 -18.14 12.05
C TYR A 5 10.71 -17.68 10.88
N TYR A 6 10.06 -17.44 9.74
CA TYR A 6 10.72 -16.84 8.58
C TYR A 6 11.34 -15.48 8.94
N LYS A 7 12.54 -15.25 8.43
CA LYS A 7 13.22 -13.96 8.47
C LYS A 7 13.79 -13.67 7.08
N PRO A 8 13.39 -12.55 6.44
CA PRO A 8 13.93 -12.17 5.14
C PRO A 8 15.46 -12.07 5.19
N SER A 9 16.13 -12.49 4.11
CA SER A 9 17.60 -12.44 4.00
C SER A 9 18.17 -11.02 3.98
N GLY A 10 17.33 -10.00 3.78
CA GLY A 10 17.76 -8.60 3.75
C GLY A 10 18.54 -8.21 2.50
N LYS A 11 18.64 -9.10 1.50
CA LYS A 11 19.36 -8.83 0.25
C LYS A 11 18.64 -7.79 -0.61
N ALA A 12 19.39 -6.78 -1.04
CA ALA A 12 18.95 -5.72 -1.94
C ALA A 12 19.83 -5.67 -3.19
N PRO A 13 19.41 -6.27 -4.32
CA PRO A 13 20.18 -6.22 -5.56
C PRO A 13 20.24 -4.77 -6.05
N ALA A 14 21.39 -4.36 -6.59
CA ALA A 14 21.56 -3.01 -7.14
C ALA A 14 20.51 -2.70 -8.23
N LEU A 15 20.17 -3.71 -9.05
CA LEU A 15 19.14 -3.58 -10.08
C LEU A 15 17.74 -3.31 -9.49
N ALA A 16 17.43 -3.88 -8.31
CA ALA A 16 16.17 -3.60 -7.63
C ALA A 16 16.10 -2.16 -7.15
N PHE A 17 17.21 -1.63 -6.64
CA PHE A 17 17.28 -0.24 -6.20
C PHE A 17 17.12 0.73 -7.38
N ILE A 18 17.98 0.60 -8.40
CA ILE A 18 17.99 1.47 -9.58
C ILE A 18 16.67 1.33 -10.36
N GLY A 19 16.25 0.10 -10.61
CA GLY A 19 15.01 -0.18 -11.33
C GLY A 19 13.79 0.41 -10.63
N SER A 20 13.66 0.22 -9.31
CA SER A 20 12.51 0.76 -8.57
C SER A 20 12.51 2.28 -8.51
N LEU A 21 13.68 2.93 -8.49
CA LEU A 21 13.75 4.38 -8.58
C LEU A 21 13.32 4.88 -9.96
N VAL A 22 13.77 4.26 -11.03
CA VAL A 22 13.42 4.66 -12.40
C VAL A 22 11.95 4.41 -12.71
N LEU A 23 11.49 3.16 -12.57
CA LEU A 23 10.08 2.82 -12.84
C LEU A 23 9.13 3.44 -11.81
N GLY A 24 9.56 3.56 -10.55
CA GLY A 24 8.79 4.27 -9.53
C GLY A 24 8.62 5.75 -9.85
N THR A 25 9.67 6.41 -10.36
CA THR A 25 9.59 7.83 -10.77
C THR A 25 8.63 8.02 -11.93
N VAL A 26 8.78 7.21 -12.99
CA VAL A 26 7.89 7.26 -14.15
C VAL A 26 6.45 6.96 -13.72
N GLY A 27 6.24 5.91 -12.91
CA GLY A 27 4.93 5.55 -12.39
C GLY A 27 4.31 6.63 -11.52
N ALA A 28 5.08 7.26 -10.63
CA ALA A 28 4.61 8.35 -9.77
C ALA A 28 4.19 9.58 -10.57
N ILE A 29 4.92 9.95 -11.62
CA ILE A 29 4.55 11.06 -12.51
C ILE A 29 3.26 10.73 -13.27
N VAL A 30 3.14 9.53 -13.84
CA VAL A 30 1.91 9.10 -14.54
C VAL A 30 0.72 9.11 -13.58
N LEU A 31 0.89 8.56 -12.39
CA LEU A 31 -0.15 8.56 -11.36
C LEU A 31 -0.50 9.98 -10.88
N ALA A 32 0.46 10.89 -10.80
CA ALA A 32 0.22 12.29 -10.46
C ALA A 32 -0.62 13.01 -11.53
N ILE A 33 -0.42 12.69 -12.81
CA ILE A 33 -1.26 13.20 -13.92
C ILE A 33 -2.70 12.71 -13.75
N VAL A 34 -2.88 11.40 -13.49
CA VAL A 34 -4.21 10.81 -13.24
C VAL A 34 -4.86 11.43 -12.01
N TYR A 35 -4.09 11.60 -10.93
CA TYR A 35 -4.53 12.21 -9.68
C TYR A 35 -5.09 13.61 -9.88
N ILE A 36 -4.30 14.50 -10.50
CA ILE A 36 -4.72 15.87 -10.78
C ILE A 36 -5.90 15.91 -11.74
N ALA A 37 -5.93 15.07 -12.77
CA ALA A 37 -7.07 14.99 -13.68
C ALA A 37 -8.37 14.61 -12.94
N LEU A 38 -8.33 13.61 -12.06
CA LEU A 38 -9.50 13.20 -11.27
C LEU A 38 -9.98 14.32 -10.35
N GLN A 39 -9.07 15.00 -9.65
CA GLN A 39 -9.42 16.15 -8.79
C GLN A 39 -10.01 17.31 -9.61
N TRP A 40 -9.51 17.53 -10.82
CA TRP A 40 -9.98 18.61 -11.70
C TRP A 40 -11.41 18.37 -12.21
N PHE A 41 -11.72 17.14 -12.62
CA PHE A 41 -13.00 16.80 -13.25
C PHE A 41 -14.10 16.40 -12.25
N ILE A 42 -13.75 16.06 -11.00
CA ILE A 42 -14.72 15.62 -9.99
C ILE A 42 -14.87 16.72 -8.92
N PRO A 43 -15.89 17.58 -9.01
CA PRO A 43 -16.09 18.71 -8.09
C PRO A 43 -16.69 18.29 -6.73
N ILE A 44 -16.29 17.13 -6.19
CA ILE A 44 -16.79 16.58 -4.92
C ILE A 44 -15.65 16.57 -3.91
N ILE A 45 -15.61 17.58 -3.04
CA ILE A 45 -14.51 17.79 -2.06
C ILE A 45 -14.24 16.54 -1.21
N TYR A 46 -15.28 15.86 -0.73
CA TYR A 46 -15.12 14.65 0.08
C TYR A 46 -14.55 13.46 -0.70
N PHE A 47 -14.75 13.42 -2.02
CA PHE A 47 -14.23 12.37 -2.88
C PHE A 47 -12.71 12.52 -3.10
N ASN A 48 -12.17 13.74 -2.99
CA ASN A 48 -10.74 14.00 -3.12
C ASN A 48 -9.91 13.19 -2.12
N VAL A 49 -10.40 12.97 -0.90
CA VAL A 49 -9.70 12.11 0.09
C VAL A 49 -9.48 10.70 -0.44
N PHE A 50 -10.48 10.11 -1.11
CA PHE A 50 -10.34 8.78 -1.71
C PHE A 50 -9.41 8.79 -2.92
N ILE A 51 -9.44 9.86 -3.73
CA ILE A 51 -8.49 10.04 -4.84
C ILE A 51 -7.05 10.14 -4.31
N THR A 52 -6.81 10.87 -3.21
CA THR A 52 -5.50 10.98 -2.56
C THR A 52 -5.02 9.66 -1.97
N LEU A 53 -5.90 8.91 -1.31
CA LEU A 53 -5.61 7.55 -0.85
C LEU A 53 -5.26 6.63 -2.03
N GLY A 54 -6.02 6.73 -3.12
CA GLY A 54 -5.78 5.99 -4.35
C GLY A 54 -4.42 6.31 -4.99
N PHE A 55 -4.01 7.58 -4.98
CA PHE A 55 -2.69 7.98 -5.48
C PHE A 55 -1.56 7.38 -4.65
N GLY A 56 -1.63 7.51 -3.32
CA GLY A 56 -0.67 6.88 -2.41
C GLY A 56 -0.62 5.36 -2.58
N ALA A 57 -1.78 4.69 -2.63
CA ALA A 57 -1.84 3.25 -2.85
C ALA A 57 -1.28 2.84 -4.23
N GLY A 58 -1.53 3.63 -5.27
CA GLY A 58 -0.99 3.43 -6.61
C GLY A 58 0.54 3.42 -6.62
N ILE A 59 1.17 4.38 -5.93
CA ILE A 59 2.64 4.41 -5.76
C ILE A 59 3.14 3.12 -5.13
N PHE A 60 2.48 2.65 -4.07
CA PHE A 60 2.82 1.37 -3.45
C PHE A 60 2.70 0.20 -4.43
N TYR A 61 1.63 0.09 -5.21
CA TYR A 61 1.45 -1.04 -6.13
C TYR A 61 2.53 -1.09 -7.23
N VAL A 62 2.89 0.07 -7.80
CA VAL A 62 3.99 0.17 -8.76
C VAL A 62 5.31 -0.30 -8.15
N LEU A 63 5.62 0.17 -6.94
CA LEU A 63 6.86 -0.20 -6.26
C LEU A 63 6.87 -1.65 -5.79
N ASN A 64 5.74 -2.16 -5.29
CA ASN A 64 5.60 -3.55 -4.85
C ASN A 64 5.79 -4.51 -6.04
N PHE A 65 5.28 -4.16 -7.22
CA PHE A 65 5.58 -4.87 -8.46
C PHE A 65 7.08 -4.88 -8.76
N CYS A 66 7.74 -3.72 -8.68
CA CYS A 66 9.19 -3.61 -8.88
C CYS A 66 10.00 -4.43 -7.87
N PHE A 67 9.64 -4.37 -6.58
CA PHE A 67 10.27 -5.14 -5.52
C PHE A 67 10.10 -6.64 -5.73
N LYS A 68 8.94 -7.07 -6.23
CA LYS A 68 8.70 -8.48 -6.59
C LYS A 68 9.57 -8.89 -7.77
N GLN A 69 9.57 -8.10 -8.85
CA GLN A 69 10.27 -8.39 -10.10
C GLN A 69 11.79 -8.47 -9.92
N TRP A 70 12.37 -7.55 -9.16
CA TRP A 70 13.80 -7.52 -8.88
C TRP A 70 14.18 -8.14 -7.54
N LYS A 71 13.26 -8.88 -6.92
CA LYS A 71 13.52 -9.72 -5.74
C LYS A 71 14.14 -8.90 -4.60
N LEU A 72 13.60 -7.73 -4.28
CA LEU A 72 14.04 -6.94 -3.12
C LEU A 72 13.56 -7.64 -1.84
N ARG A 73 14.47 -7.99 -0.92
CA ARG A 73 14.15 -8.66 0.37
C ARG A 73 14.54 -7.82 1.58
N ASN A 74 14.86 -6.54 1.36
CA ASN A 74 15.21 -5.61 2.43
C ASN A 74 14.05 -4.64 2.67
N LYS A 75 13.32 -4.86 3.77
CA LYS A 75 12.19 -4.04 4.17
C LYS A 75 12.57 -2.57 4.38
N GLY A 76 13.71 -2.30 5.01
CA GLY A 76 14.17 -0.94 5.27
C GLY A 76 14.43 -0.16 3.97
N ILE A 77 15.12 -0.79 3.01
CA ILE A 77 15.39 -0.19 1.69
C ILE A 77 14.08 -0.01 0.90
N ALA A 78 13.15 -0.96 0.97
CA ALA A 78 11.85 -0.83 0.31
C ALA A 78 11.05 0.36 0.84
N ILE A 79 11.02 0.55 2.16
CA ILE A 79 10.39 1.72 2.81
C ILE A 79 11.10 3.02 2.38
N LEU A 80 12.43 3.04 2.36
CA LEU A 80 13.20 4.21 1.92
C LEU A 80 12.88 4.60 0.47
N ILE A 81 12.93 3.65 -0.47
CA ILE A 81 12.56 3.89 -1.86
C ILE A 81 11.12 4.40 -1.95
N THR A 82 10.20 3.78 -1.20
CA THR A 82 8.79 4.20 -1.17
C THR A 82 8.63 5.64 -0.71
N LEU A 83 9.32 6.04 0.37
CA LEU A 83 9.30 7.42 0.86
C LEU A 83 9.85 8.40 -0.18
N LEU A 84 10.99 8.10 -0.81
CA LEU A 84 11.60 8.96 -1.82
C LEU A 84 10.66 9.18 -3.02
N ILE A 85 10.01 8.11 -3.49
CA ILE A 85 9.09 8.15 -4.62
C ILE A 85 7.77 8.81 -4.25
N ALA A 86 7.29 8.64 -3.02
CA ALA A 86 6.10 9.35 -2.52
C ALA A 86 6.34 10.87 -2.41
N ILE A 87 7.51 11.29 -1.93
CA ILE A 87 7.92 12.71 -1.91
C ILE A 87 7.97 13.25 -3.35
N LEU A 88 8.58 12.50 -4.27
CA LEU A 88 8.65 12.89 -5.68
C LEU A 88 7.26 13.00 -6.32
N GLY A 89 6.37 12.03 -6.05
CA GLY A 89 4.99 12.05 -6.52
C GLY A 89 4.20 13.24 -5.98
N PHE A 90 4.38 13.56 -4.69
CA PHE A 90 3.80 14.76 -4.08
C PHE A 90 4.32 16.05 -4.74
N TYR A 91 5.61 16.14 -5.01
CA TYR A 91 6.18 17.28 -5.73
C TYR A 91 5.65 17.38 -7.16
N ALA A 92 5.58 16.25 -7.88
CA ALA A 92 5.09 16.17 -9.24
C ALA A 92 3.62 16.63 -9.36
N GLN A 93 2.75 16.25 -8.41
CA GLN A 93 1.35 16.69 -8.46
C GLN A 93 1.21 18.20 -8.26
N TRP A 94 2.02 18.83 -7.39
CA TRP A 94 2.02 20.29 -7.28
C TRP A 94 2.51 20.96 -8.56
N ALA A 95 3.58 20.46 -9.18
CA ALA A 95 4.06 20.97 -10.47
C ALA A 95 2.98 20.89 -11.56
N LEU A 96 2.23 19.77 -11.61
CA LEU A 96 1.11 19.58 -12.53
C LEU A 96 -0.05 20.52 -12.22
N PHE A 97 -0.44 20.63 -10.96
CA PHE A 97 -1.53 21.50 -10.53
C PHE A 97 -1.25 22.96 -10.87
N VAL A 98 -0.06 23.46 -10.51
CA VAL A 98 0.37 24.82 -10.84
C VAL A 98 0.42 25.03 -12.36
N SER A 99 0.94 24.07 -13.12
CA SER A 99 0.94 24.16 -14.58
C SER A 99 -0.47 24.25 -15.18
N LEU A 100 -1.47 23.58 -14.59
CA LEU A 100 -2.86 23.67 -15.05
C LEU A 100 -3.51 24.99 -14.63
N MET A 101 -3.24 25.46 -13.40
CA MET A 101 -3.69 26.77 -12.92
C MET A 101 -3.16 27.90 -13.78
N TYR A 102 -1.91 27.82 -14.22
CA TYR A 102 -1.30 28.86 -15.06
C TYR A 102 -1.94 28.95 -16.45
N ASN A 103 -2.34 27.81 -17.02
CA ASN A 103 -3.02 27.73 -18.32
C ASN A 103 -4.55 27.78 -18.21
N ALA A 104 -5.08 28.02 -17.01
CA ALA A 104 -6.52 28.07 -16.77
C ALA A 104 -7.07 29.43 -17.18
N GLU A 105 -8.02 29.43 -18.12
CA GLU A 105 -8.84 30.60 -18.41
C GLU A 105 -10.22 30.46 -17.72
N GLY A 106 -10.57 31.43 -16.87
CA GLY A 106 -11.86 31.50 -16.16
C GLY A 106 -11.73 31.72 -14.64
N THR A 107 -12.87 31.87 -13.95
CA THR A 107 -12.91 32.04 -12.49
C THR A 107 -13.16 30.71 -11.79
N MET A 108 -12.26 30.28 -10.90
CA MET A 108 -12.53 29.18 -9.97
C MET A 108 -13.60 29.61 -8.96
N GLY A 109 -14.76 28.95 -8.96
CA GLY A 109 -15.82 29.17 -7.98
C GLY A 109 -17.21 29.55 -8.50
N GLY A 110 -17.47 29.40 -9.80
CA GLY A 110 -18.83 29.53 -10.39
C GLY A 110 -19.11 28.43 -11.42
N ASP A 111 -20.35 28.32 -11.88
CA ASP A 111 -20.90 27.31 -12.83
C ASP A 111 -20.19 27.23 -14.20
N THR A 112 -19.07 27.91 -14.38
CA THR A 112 -18.22 27.88 -15.58
C THR A 112 -17.11 26.86 -15.44
N TRP A 113 -17.10 25.91 -16.37
CA TRP A 113 -15.98 25.01 -16.62
C TRP A 113 -14.70 25.81 -16.89
N VAL A 114 -13.72 25.68 -16.00
CA VAL A 114 -12.37 26.22 -16.23
C VAL A 114 -11.77 25.45 -17.40
N LYS A 115 -11.55 26.14 -18.53
CA LYS A 115 -10.82 25.58 -19.66
C LYS A 115 -9.33 25.68 -19.33
N SER A 116 -8.72 24.55 -19.04
CA SER A 116 -7.26 24.44 -18.93
C SER A 116 -6.81 23.29 -19.82
N SER A 117 -5.62 23.44 -20.41
CA SER A 117 -4.99 22.40 -21.21
C SER A 117 -3.66 22.02 -20.58
N PHE A 118 -3.42 20.70 -20.49
CA PHE A 118 -2.13 20.20 -20.06
C PHE A 118 -1.07 20.54 -21.12
N ASN A 119 0.00 21.20 -20.69
CA ASN A 119 1.17 21.47 -21.51
C ASN A 119 2.42 20.86 -20.86
N LEU A 120 3.10 19.98 -21.59
CA LEU A 120 4.33 19.32 -21.14
C LEU A 120 5.47 20.31 -20.85
N GLU A 121 5.58 21.40 -21.62
CA GLU A 121 6.58 22.44 -21.39
C GLU A 121 6.29 23.21 -20.11
N GLY A 122 5.02 23.53 -19.85
CA GLY A 122 4.59 24.14 -18.59
C GLY A 122 4.93 23.26 -17.39
N PHE A 123 4.58 21.97 -17.46
CA PHE A 123 4.93 21.01 -16.42
C PHE A 123 6.45 20.95 -16.20
N LYS A 124 7.25 20.82 -17.27
CA LYS A 124 8.72 20.79 -17.16
C LYS A 124 9.29 22.05 -16.51
N ALA A 125 8.78 23.22 -16.88
CA ALA A 125 9.22 24.49 -16.31
C ALA A 125 9.00 24.51 -14.79
N PHE A 126 7.81 24.17 -14.31
CA PHE A 126 7.55 24.12 -12.87
C PHE A 126 8.32 23.00 -12.17
N PHE A 127 8.38 21.80 -12.77
CA PHE A 127 9.04 20.62 -12.18
C PHE A 127 10.57 20.76 -12.06
N LEU A 128 11.22 21.58 -12.90
CA LEU A 128 12.67 21.81 -12.83
C LEU A 128 13.04 23.05 -12.01
N HIS A 129 12.06 23.90 -11.65
CA HIS A 129 12.27 25.13 -10.89
C HIS A 129 11.42 25.14 -9.61
N PRO A 130 11.90 24.49 -8.51
CA PRO A 130 11.15 24.39 -7.26
C PRO A 130 10.70 25.73 -6.66
N SER A 131 11.49 26.80 -6.87
CA SER A 131 11.13 28.15 -6.41
C SER A 131 9.82 28.65 -7.04
N PHE A 132 9.59 28.35 -8.33
CA PHE A 132 8.38 28.77 -9.03
C PHE A 132 7.13 28.07 -8.49
N ILE A 133 7.26 26.79 -8.12
CA ILE A 133 6.15 26.07 -7.47
C ILE A 133 5.84 26.72 -6.13
N TRP A 134 6.87 27.00 -5.31
CA TRP A 134 6.67 27.59 -4.00
C TRP A 134 5.96 28.95 -4.08
N GLU A 135 6.42 29.83 -4.95
CA GLU A 135 5.81 31.15 -5.20
C GLU A 135 4.37 31.02 -5.72
N ALA A 136 4.13 30.11 -6.67
CA ALA A 136 2.80 29.86 -7.20
C ALA A 136 1.84 29.33 -6.12
N MET A 137 2.29 28.41 -5.27
CA MET A 137 1.49 27.86 -4.18
C MET A 137 1.17 28.93 -3.13
N GLN A 138 2.08 29.86 -2.85
CA GLN A 138 1.81 31.02 -2.00
C GLN A 138 0.71 31.91 -2.62
N GLY A 139 0.84 32.27 -3.89
CA GLY A 139 -0.17 33.09 -4.59
C GLY A 139 -1.54 32.40 -4.66
N LEU A 140 -1.57 31.11 -4.98
CA LEU A 140 -2.79 30.30 -4.96
C LEU A 140 -3.41 30.22 -3.56
N ASN A 141 -2.60 30.24 -2.52
CA ASN A 141 -3.09 30.23 -1.15
C ASN A 141 -3.72 31.56 -0.72
N GLU A 142 -3.26 32.69 -1.26
CA GLU A 142 -3.85 34.00 -0.96
C GLU A 142 -5.26 34.12 -1.55
N VAL A 143 -5.46 33.62 -2.77
CA VAL A 143 -6.76 33.69 -3.47
C VAL A 143 -7.70 32.53 -3.15
N GLY A 144 -7.15 31.38 -2.78
CA GLY A 144 -7.86 30.13 -2.55
C GLY A 144 -8.08 29.31 -3.82
N THR A 145 -8.10 27.99 -3.69
CA THR A 145 -8.18 27.04 -4.83
C THR A 145 -9.53 26.34 -4.98
N PHE A 146 -10.38 26.42 -3.95
CA PHE A 146 -11.75 25.91 -3.98
C PHE A 146 -12.62 26.67 -2.99
N THR A 147 -13.93 26.51 -3.09
CA THR A 147 -14.90 27.18 -2.21
C THR A 147 -15.59 26.18 -1.28
N LEU A 148 -15.78 26.57 -0.03
CA LEU A 148 -16.59 25.84 0.95
C LEU A 148 -17.69 26.77 1.46
N LYS A 149 -18.96 26.37 1.34
CA LYS A 149 -20.12 27.21 1.70
C LYS A 149 -20.05 28.62 1.09
N LYS A 150 -19.64 28.72 -0.18
CA LYS A 150 -19.47 29.97 -0.96
C LYS A 150 -18.33 30.90 -0.51
N SER A 151 -17.49 30.50 0.42
CA SER A 151 -16.27 31.23 0.78
C SER A 151 -15.05 30.52 0.19
N PRO A 152 -14.14 31.22 -0.53
CA PRO A 152 -12.85 30.66 -0.93
C PRO A 152 -12.09 30.16 0.30
N VAL A 153 -11.49 28.98 0.19
CA VAL A 153 -10.62 28.42 1.22
C VAL A 153 -9.19 28.85 0.93
N SER A 154 -8.63 29.68 1.81
CA SER A 154 -7.31 30.33 1.66
C SER A 154 -6.55 30.38 2.99
N GLY A 155 -5.31 30.86 2.94
CA GLY A 155 -4.44 31.07 4.09
C GLY A 155 -4.14 29.78 4.88
N GLY A 156 -4.31 29.85 6.20
CA GLY A 156 -3.98 28.72 7.10
C GLY A 156 -4.85 27.49 6.88
N MET A 157 -6.11 27.67 6.49
CA MET A 157 -7.04 26.54 6.27
C MET A 157 -6.65 25.72 5.04
N LEU A 158 -6.25 26.39 3.95
CA LEU A 158 -5.81 25.71 2.74
C LEU A 158 -4.44 25.03 2.93
N TRP A 159 -3.51 25.66 3.65
CA TRP A 159 -2.27 24.98 4.08
C TRP A 159 -2.54 23.70 4.88
N ALA A 160 -3.53 23.70 5.78
CA ALA A 160 -3.89 22.51 6.53
C ALA A 160 -4.43 21.39 5.63
N VAL A 161 -5.22 21.72 4.61
CA VAL A 161 -5.72 20.74 3.62
C VAL A 161 -4.55 20.13 2.84
N TRP A 162 -3.64 20.94 2.31
CA TRP A 162 -2.46 20.43 1.60
C TRP A 162 -1.52 19.63 2.51
N ALA A 163 -1.39 20.00 3.78
CA ALA A 163 -0.60 19.23 4.75
C ALA A 163 -1.22 17.85 5.03
N ILE A 164 -2.55 17.76 5.13
CA ILE A 164 -3.28 16.49 5.25
C ILE A 164 -3.10 15.66 3.98
N GLU A 165 -3.25 16.27 2.81
CA GLU A 165 -3.05 15.63 1.51
C GLU A 165 -1.63 15.06 1.38
N MET A 166 -0.61 15.85 1.71
CA MET A 166 0.78 15.39 1.79
C MET A 166 0.93 14.22 2.77
N GLY A 167 0.34 14.33 3.95
CA GLY A 167 0.33 13.26 4.95
C GLY A 167 -0.23 11.95 4.39
N ILE A 168 -1.35 12.00 3.69
CA ILE A 168 -1.97 10.82 3.04
C ILE A 168 -1.04 10.26 1.96
N ILE A 169 -0.54 11.09 1.04
CA ILE A 169 0.31 10.66 -0.08
C ILE A 169 1.60 10.01 0.42
N LEU A 170 2.18 10.50 1.52
CA LEU A 170 3.41 9.94 2.10
C LEU A 170 3.14 8.70 2.95
N ILE A 171 2.15 8.75 3.84
CA ILE A 171 1.94 7.71 4.87
C ILE A 171 1.27 6.47 4.27
N THR A 172 0.29 6.63 3.38
CA THR A 172 -0.44 5.50 2.77
C THR A 172 0.48 4.46 2.12
N PRO A 173 1.36 4.82 1.16
CA PRO A 173 2.23 3.82 0.54
C PRO A 173 3.22 3.22 1.53
N ILE A 174 3.66 3.95 2.55
CA ILE A 174 4.56 3.45 3.59
C ILE A 174 3.88 2.37 4.43
N ILE A 175 2.66 2.62 4.93
CA ILE A 175 1.87 1.62 5.69
C ILE A 175 1.69 0.35 4.85
N MET A 176 1.40 0.50 3.56
CA MET A 176 1.26 -0.65 2.66
C MET A 176 2.61 -1.37 2.44
N ALA A 177 3.71 -0.63 2.30
CA ALA A 177 5.06 -1.19 2.17
C ALA A 177 5.50 -1.99 3.40
N PHE A 178 5.05 -1.64 4.61
CA PHE A 178 5.31 -2.43 5.82
C PHE A 178 4.74 -3.86 5.73
N ARG A 179 3.69 -4.07 4.93
CA ARG A 179 3.03 -5.36 4.66
C ARG A 179 3.20 -5.80 3.20
N GLY A 180 4.18 -5.22 2.49
CA GLY A 180 4.43 -5.50 1.08
C GLY A 180 5.16 -6.82 0.85
N ILE A 181 5.55 -7.08 -0.40
CA ILE A 181 6.16 -8.35 -0.81
C ILE A 181 7.41 -8.71 0.01
N THR A 182 8.15 -7.73 0.52
CA THR A 182 9.44 -7.93 1.21
C THR A 182 9.37 -8.76 2.50
N ILE A 183 8.19 -8.90 3.11
CA ILE A 183 8.01 -9.69 4.34
C ILE A 183 7.62 -11.14 4.06
N TYR A 184 7.23 -11.47 2.82
CA TYR A 184 6.77 -12.81 2.47
C TYR A 184 7.95 -13.78 2.33
N PRO A 185 7.71 -15.10 2.48
CA PRO A 185 8.73 -16.11 2.29
C PRO A 185 9.33 -16.10 0.88
N PHE A 186 10.66 -16.09 0.82
CA PHE A 186 11.43 -16.13 -0.41
C PHE A 186 12.35 -17.36 -0.38
N SER A 187 12.25 -18.20 -1.40
CA SER A 187 13.17 -19.31 -1.60
C SER A 187 14.46 -18.80 -2.21
N GLU A 188 15.55 -18.92 -1.46
CA GLU A 188 16.89 -18.57 -1.95
C GLU A 188 17.43 -19.61 -2.94
N LYS A 189 16.88 -20.84 -2.95
CA LYS A 189 17.25 -21.89 -3.91
C LYS A 189 16.57 -21.69 -5.27
N ASP A 190 15.27 -21.42 -5.26
CA ASP A 190 14.50 -21.17 -6.49
C ASP A 190 14.64 -19.72 -6.99
N GLU A 191 15.26 -18.87 -6.18
CA GLU A 191 15.28 -17.41 -6.33
C GLU A 191 13.88 -16.82 -6.61
N ALA A 192 12.86 -17.34 -5.96
CA ALA A 192 11.47 -16.97 -6.18
C ALA A 192 10.74 -16.78 -4.85
N TRP A 193 9.71 -15.93 -4.85
CA TRP A 193 8.77 -15.88 -3.74
C TRP A 193 8.02 -17.20 -3.68
N MET A 194 7.87 -17.76 -2.48
CA MET A 194 7.21 -19.04 -2.30
C MET A 194 5.74 -18.99 -2.72
N ASN A 195 5.25 -20.09 -3.27
CA ASN A 195 3.88 -20.22 -3.72
C ASN A 195 2.95 -20.35 -2.52
N LYS A 196 1.91 -19.53 -2.49
CA LYS A 196 0.88 -19.56 -1.46
C LYS A 196 -0.19 -20.60 -1.82
N ARG A 197 -0.39 -21.60 -0.96
CA ARG A 197 -1.49 -22.57 -1.00
C ARG A 197 -2.37 -22.38 0.24
N ILE A 198 -3.68 -22.22 0.05
CA ILE A 198 -4.63 -22.16 1.17
C ILE A 198 -5.00 -23.60 1.51
N LEU A 199 -4.87 -23.99 2.78
CA LEU A 199 -5.30 -25.33 3.21
C LEU A 199 -6.83 -25.40 3.24
N PRO A 200 -7.43 -26.48 2.73
CA PRO A 200 -8.87 -26.65 2.72
C PRO A 200 -9.42 -26.84 4.14
N GLY A 201 -10.68 -26.47 4.35
CA GLY A 201 -11.39 -26.68 5.62
C GLY A 201 -11.18 -25.59 6.68
N ARG A 202 -12.02 -25.62 7.70
CA ARG A 202 -11.97 -24.70 8.85
C ARG A 202 -11.36 -25.42 10.05
N LEU A 203 -10.31 -24.85 10.62
CA LEU A 203 -9.67 -25.37 11.84
C LEU A 203 -10.37 -24.85 13.08
N LYS A 204 -10.18 -25.53 14.22
CA LYS A 204 -10.62 -25.03 15.52
C LYS A 204 -9.97 -23.68 15.82
N PHE A 205 -10.68 -22.76 16.45
CA PHE A 205 -10.13 -21.44 16.80
C PHE A 205 -8.86 -21.56 17.68
N VAL A 206 -7.78 -20.84 17.34
CA VAL A 206 -6.55 -20.83 18.16
C VAL A 206 -6.77 -19.98 19.41
N ALA A 207 -6.99 -20.60 20.56
CA ALA A 207 -7.07 -19.91 21.85
C ALA A 207 -5.69 -19.72 22.51
N ASP A 208 -4.84 -20.76 22.44
CA ASP A 208 -3.48 -20.77 22.99
C ASP A 208 -2.47 -20.90 21.85
N LYS A 209 -1.85 -19.78 21.49
CA LYS A 209 -0.84 -19.72 20.44
C LYS A 209 0.39 -20.58 20.78
N ASP A 210 0.85 -20.54 22.03
CA ASP A 210 2.11 -21.18 22.42
C ASP A 210 1.96 -22.70 22.42
N ALA A 211 0.78 -23.21 22.82
CA ALA A 211 0.44 -24.62 22.70
C ALA A 211 0.45 -25.10 21.24
N VAL A 212 -0.18 -24.34 20.33
CA VAL A 212 -0.24 -24.69 18.90
C VAL A 212 1.15 -24.62 18.26
N VAL A 213 1.94 -23.59 18.53
CA VAL A 213 3.33 -23.46 18.04
C VAL A 213 4.20 -24.61 18.56
N SER A 214 4.03 -24.99 19.82
CA SER A 214 4.79 -26.11 20.42
C SER A 214 4.42 -27.45 19.80
N SER A 215 3.13 -27.71 19.54
CA SER A 215 2.65 -28.93 18.87
C SER A 215 3.20 -29.01 17.44
N LEU A 216 3.05 -27.93 16.65
CA LEU A 216 3.56 -27.86 15.28
C LEU A 216 5.09 -27.99 15.22
N GLY A 217 5.82 -27.37 16.15
CA GLY A 217 7.29 -27.50 16.27
C GLY A 217 7.75 -28.91 16.62
N ASN A 218 6.91 -29.68 17.32
CA ASN A 218 7.14 -31.09 17.64
C ASN A 218 6.65 -32.05 16.54
N HIS A 219 6.31 -31.54 15.35
CA HIS A 219 5.80 -32.30 14.21
C HIS A 219 4.45 -32.99 14.47
N ASP A 220 3.69 -32.49 15.44
CA ASP A 220 2.31 -32.87 15.66
C ASP A 220 1.38 -31.93 14.88
N PHE A 221 0.83 -32.45 13.78
CA PHE A 221 -0.06 -31.71 12.88
C PHE A 221 -1.53 -32.06 13.12
N ALA A 222 -1.87 -32.77 14.19
CA ALA A 222 -3.26 -33.16 14.49
C ALA A 222 -4.22 -31.96 14.47
N TYR A 223 -3.77 -30.82 15.00
CA TYR A 223 -4.52 -29.56 14.99
C TYR A 223 -4.89 -29.06 13.59
N VAL A 224 -4.04 -29.29 12.58
CA VAL A 224 -4.28 -28.85 11.19
C VAL A 224 -5.19 -29.83 10.44
N TYR A 225 -5.26 -31.09 10.87
CA TYR A 225 -6.17 -32.09 10.29
C TYR A 225 -7.54 -32.15 10.98
N ASP A 226 -7.65 -31.60 12.19
CA ASP A 226 -8.86 -31.53 13.00
C ASP A 226 -9.77 -30.39 12.54
N HIS A 227 -10.47 -30.66 11.43
CA HIS A 227 -11.40 -29.72 10.82
C HIS A 227 -12.73 -29.69 11.57
N LEU A 228 -13.27 -28.49 11.72
CA LEU A 228 -14.65 -28.27 12.11
C LEU A 228 -15.60 -28.82 11.04
N SER A 229 -16.79 -29.24 11.45
CA SER A 229 -17.81 -29.73 10.54
C SER A 229 -18.26 -28.60 9.60
N ASP A 230 -18.33 -28.88 8.30
CA ASP A 230 -18.88 -27.94 7.32
C ASP A 230 -20.41 -27.80 7.43
N GLU A 231 -21.07 -28.71 8.16
CA GLU A 231 -22.53 -28.71 8.35
C GLU A 231 -22.99 -27.74 9.46
N GLU A 232 -22.07 -27.30 10.34
CA GLU A 232 -22.38 -26.41 11.46
C GLU A 232 -21.93 -24.96 11.19
N GLU A 233 -22.79 -23.99 11.53
CA GLU A 233 -22.40 -22.58 11.52
C GLU A 233 -21.46 -22.27 12.68
N HIS A 234 -20.19 -22.03 12.36
CA HIS A 234 -19.18 -21.63 13.33
C HIS A 234 -18.87 -20.13 13.20
N PHE A 235 -19.13 -19.37 14.26
CA PHE A 235 -18.80 -17.94 14.36
C PHE A 235 -17.34 -17.69 14.78
N SER A 236 -16.59 -18.73 15.10
CA SER A 236 -15.16 -18.64 15.43
C SER A 236 -14.43 -19.87 14.92
N PHE A 237 -13.48 -19.66 14.01
CA PHE A 237 -12.67 -20.73 13.42
C PHE A 237 -11.30 -20.20 13.02
N ALA A 238 -10.41 -21.08 12.60
CA ALA A 238 -9.12 -20.71 12.04
C ALA A 238 -8.98 -21.21 10.60
N THR A 239 -8.14 -20.53 9.82
CA THR A 239 -7.71 -20.96 8.48
C THR A 239 -6.19 -20.95 8.41
N ALA A 240 -5.64 -21.77 7.52
CA ALA A 240 -4.21 -21.92 7.38
C ALA A 240 -3.77 -21.69 5.93
N GLU A 241 -2.63 -21.03 5.78
CA GLU A 241 -1.97 -20.77 4.50
C GLU A 241 -0.55 -21.33 4.56
N LEU A 242 -0.17 -22.07 3.52
CA LEU A 242 1.16 -22.64 3.35
C LEU A 242 1.92 -21.89 2.26
N TYR A 243 3.19 -21.64 2.50
CA TYR A 243 4.12 -21.02 1.56
C TYR A 243 5.19 -22.04 1.21
N GLU A 244 5.26 -22.40 -0.07
CA GLU A 244 5.97 -23.57 -0.55
C GLU A 244 6.95 -23.25 -1.68
N SER A 245 8.01 -24.04 -1.76
CA SER A 245 9.00 -24.03 -2.83
C SER A 245 9.22 -25.45 -3.34
N GLU A 246 9.62 -25.58 -4.60
CA GLU A 246 9.86 -26.89 -5.24
C GLU A 246 11.19 -27.52 -4.80
N THR A 247 12.11 -26.76 -4.22
CA THR A 247 13.46 -27.24 -3.88
C THR A 247 13.82 -27.07 -2.41
N ASP A 248 13.10 -26.22 -1.66
CA ASP A 248 13.30 -26.12 -0.23
C ASP A 248 12.83 -27.40 0.48
N ASP A 249 13.50 -27.71 1.59
CA ASP A 249 13.20 -28.83 2.49
C ASP A 249 12.15 -28.46 3.56
N HIS A 250 11.73 -27.19 3.55
CA HIS A 250 10.80 -26.61 4.50
C HIS A 250 9.75 -25.78 3.75
N GLN A 251 8.66 -25.53 4.45
CA GLN A 251 7.58 -24.63 4.07
C GLN A 251 7.31 -23.69 5.23
N TYR A 252 6.54 -22.63 4.99
CA TYR A 252 6.09 -21.73 6.04
C TYR A 252 4.57 -21.74 6.18
N LEU A 253 4.09 -21.91 7.41
CA LEU A 253 2.70 -21.97 7.77
C LEU A 253 2.27 -20.66 8.44
N THR A 254 1.17 -20.08 7.97
CA THR A 254 0.52 -18.94 8.60
C THR A 254 -0.90 -19.33 8.98
N ILE A 255 -1.31 -19.04 10.22
CA ILE A 255 -2.66 -19.35 10.73
C ILE A 255 -3.38 -18.07 11.10
N TYR A 256 -4.61 -17.95 10.59
CA TYR A 256 -5.52 -16.83 10.85
C TYR A 256 -6.70 -17.30 11.68
N ASN A 257 -7.02 -16.55 12.73
CA ASN A 257 -8.27 -16.68 13.45
C ASN A 257 -9.33 -15.77 12.82
N HIS A 258 -10.52 -16.30 12.66
CA HIS A 258 -11.70 -15.60 12.16
C HIS A 258 -12.74 -15.58 13.28
N GLN A 259 -13.23 -14.38 13.62
CA GLN A 259 -14.34 -14.20 14.56
C GLN A 259 -15.42 -13.35 13.90
N PHE A 260 -16.64 -13.86 13.90
CA PHE A 260 -17.81 -13.17 13.39
C PHE A 260 -18.61 -12.63 14.56
N THR A 261 -18.79 -11.31 14.60
CA THR A 261 -19.61 -10.65 15.63
C THR A 261 -20.71 -9.83 14.97
N GLU A 262 -21.92 -9.95 15.49
CA GLU A 262 -23.03 -9.13 15.02
C GLU A 262 -22.98 -7.74 15.67
N LYS A 263 -22.89 -6.69 14.85
CA LYS A 263 -23.04 -5.31 15.30
C LYS A 263 -24.03 -4.57 14.41
N LYS A 264 -25.08 -4.02 15.04
CA LYS A 264 -26.12 -3.21 14.37
C LYS A 264 -26.74 -3.91 13.15
N GLY A 265 -27.02 -5.21 13.26
CA GLY A 265 -27.61 -6.01 12.17
C GLY A 265 -26.67 -6.29 11.00
N LYS A 266 -25.37 -6.06 11.15
CA LYS A 266 -24.33 -6.47 10.19
C LYS A 266 -23.34 -7.40 10.86
N MET A 267 -22.98 -8.47 10.15
CA MET A 267 -21.92 -9.38 10.56
C MET A 267 -20.57 -8.75 10.24
N GLU A 268 -19.77 -8.48 11.28
CA GLU A 268 -18.39 -8.02 11.15
C GLU A 268 -17.44 -9.19 11.39
N GLU A 269 -16.56 -9.44 10.41
CA GLU A 269 -15.47 -10.40 10.53
C GLU A 269 -14.22 -9.70 11.08
N LYS A 270 -13.68 -10.25 12.17
CA LYS A 270 -12.35 -9.93 12.66
C LYS A 270 -11.40 -11.06 12.27
N LYS A 271 -10.43 -10.74 11.42
CA LYS A 271 -9.37 -11.67 11.00
C LYS A 271 -8.06 -11.28 11.67
N ASP A 272 -7.59 -12.13 12.59
CA ASP A 272 -6.34 -11.95 13.32
C ASP A 272 -5.30 -12.95 12.83
N GLU A 273 -4.11 -12.48 12.47
CA GLU A 273 -2.96 -13.33 12.15
C GLU A 273 -2.30 -13.76 13.46
N VAL A 274 -2.45 -15.04 13.82
CA VAL A 274 -2.01 -15.55 15.13
C VAL A 274 -0.59 -16.12 15.05
N ILE A 275 -0.33 -16.86 13.98
CA ILE A 275 0.97 -17.48 13.69
C ILE A 275 1.37 -17.00 12.30
N GLU A 276 2.50 -16.30 12.19
CA GLU A 276 3.01 -15.73 10.94
C GLU A 276 4.26 -16.48 10.50
N PHE A 277 4.22 -17.17 9.35
CA PHE A 277 5.36 -17.84 8.71
C PHE A 277 6.18 -18.77 9.64
N LEU A 278 5.51 -19.69 10.33
CA LEU A 278 6.15 -20.74 11.12
C LEU A 278 6.80 -21.77 10.18
N ARG A 279 8.08 -22.08 10.38
CA ARG A 279 8.81 -23.07 9.58
C ARG A 279 8.34 -24.48 9.92
N ILE A 280 7.97 -25.26 8.90
CA ILE A 280 7.62 -26.68 9.00
C ILE A 280 8.35 -27.48 7.92
N ASN A 281 8.42 -28.80 8.05
CA ASN A 281 9.03 -29.65 7.02
C ASN A 281 8.12 -29.76 5.79
N ARG A 282 8.72 -29.91 4.61
CA ARG A 282 8.01 -29.92 3.32
C ARG A 282 6.93 -31.01 3.17
N ASN A 283 7.06 -32.13 3.86
CA ASN A 283 6.13 -33.26 3.73
C ASN A 283 5.18 -33.39 4.94
N SER A 284 5.01 -32.30 5.70
CA SER A 284 4.16 -32.28 6.88
C SER A 284 2.68 -32.09 6.55
N LEU A 285 2.34 -31.39 5.45
CA LEU A 285 0.98 -30.95 5.08
C LEU A 285 0.71 -30.98 3.56
#